data_AF-A0A6N9ITG8-F1
#
_entry.id   AF-A0A6N9ITG8-F1
#
_cell.length_a   1.000
_cell.length_b   1.000
_cell.length_c   1.000
_cell.angle_alpha   90.00
_cell.angle_beta   90.00
_cell.angle_gamma   90.00
#
_symmetry.space_group_name_H-M   'P 1'
#
loop_
_entity.id
_entity.type
_entity.pdbx_description
1 polymer ?
#
loop_
_entity_poly.entity_id
_entity_poly.type
_entity_poly.pdbx_seq_one_letter_code
_entity_poly.pdbx_strand_id
1 'polypeptide(L)'
;MSHTKHFLEELRVLQESFDQVTAAMGELNTTLNRMLDKEEQDDEAEVAPKRDIQADKEAVRGMLAKQASKGLTKEVKELLKKFGAEKLSDVNPDDYEDLYYSAESLDK
;
A
#
# COMPACT_ATOMS: atom_id res chain seq x y z
N MET A 1 32.26 49.64 -9.41
CA MET A 1 32.51 48.93 -8.14
C MET A 1 31.24 48.63 -7.33
N SER A 2 30.21 49.49 -7.34
CA SER A 2 28.97 49.24 -6.55
C SER A 2 28.09 48.13 -7.13
N HIS A 3 27.88 48.09 -8.46
CA HIS A 3 27.05 47.07 -9.12
C HIS A 3 27.56 45.64 -8.95
N THR A 4 28.88 45.44 -9.01
CA THR A 4 29.49 44.12 -8.84
C THR A 4 29.31 43.57 -7.42
N LYS A 5 29.34 44.46 -6.41
CA LYS A 5 29.08 44.08 -5.02
C LYS A 5 27.62 43.72 -4.79
N HIS A 6 26.70 44.46 -5.41
CA HIS A 6 25.27 44.18 -5.32
C HIS A 6 24.91 42.83 -5.94
N PHE A 7 25.47 42.53 -7.12
CA PHE A 7 25.28 41.24 -7.79
C PHE A 7 25.80 40.06 -6.97
N LEU A 8 26.95 40.22 -6.29
CA LEU A 8 27.48 39.17 -5.40
C LEU A 8 26.58 38.94 -4.18
N GLU A 9 25.94 40.00 -3.66
CA GLU A 9 24.98 39.85 -2.56
C GLU A 9 23.71 39.13 -3.01
N GLU A 10 23.20 39.41 -4.21
CA GLU A 10 22.05 38.68 -4.78
C GLU A 10 22.35 37.20 -5.00
N LEU A 11 23.55 36.85 -5.49
CA LEU A 11 23.98 35.45 -5.61
C LEU A 11 24.10 34.76 -4.25
N ARG A 12 24.55 35.50 -3.22
CA ARG A 12 24.67 35.00 -1.85
C ARG A 12 23.29 34.68 -1.27
N VAL A 13 22.33 35.60 -1.41
CA VAL A 13 20.94 35.43 -0.96
C VAL A 13 20.26 34.29 -1.72
N LEU A 14 20.51 34.17 -3.03
CA LEU A 14 19.98 33.06 -3.82
C LEU A 14 20.51 31.72 -3.33
N GLN A 15 21.81 31.61 -3.04
CA GLN A 15 22.40 30.39 -2.48
C GLN A 15 21.78 30.05 -1.11
N GLU A 16 21.60 31.03 -0.22
CA GLU A 16 20.94 30.82 1.06
C GLU A 16 19.51 30.30 0.90
N SER A 17 18.79 30.74 -0.14
CA SER A 17 17.45 30.23 -0.44
C SER A 17 17.47 28.76 -0.89
N PHE A 18 18.48 28.35 -1.67
CA PHE A 18 18.65 26.96 -2.06
C PHE A 18 18.99 26.06 -0.86
N ASP A 19 19.83 26.55 0.05
CA ASP A 19 20.16 25.83 1.29
C ASP A 19 18.92 25.66 2.17
N GLN A 20 18.08 26.69 2.28
CA GLN A 20 16.80 26.63 3.00
C GLN A 20 15.82 25.63 2.38
N VAL A 21 15.69 25.60 1.05
CA VAL A 21 14.83 24.62 0.35
C VAL A 21 15.35 23.21 0.56
N THR A 22 16.67 23.01 0.49
CA THR A 22 17.30 21.70 0.71
C THR A 22 17.09 21.22 2.14
N ALA A 23 17.23 22.11 3.13
CA ALA A 23 16.95 21.81 4.53
C ALA A 23 15.46 21.46 4.74
N ALA A 24 14.54 22.24 4.18
CA ALA A 24 13.11 21.98 4.27
C ALA A 24 12.71 20.64 3.62
N MET A 25 13.33 20.29 2.48
CA MET A 25 13.15 18.97 1.85
C MET A 25 13.70 17.84 2.74
N GLY A 26 14.84 18.04 3.39
CA GLY A 26 15.39 17.08 4.36
C GLY A 26 14.48 16.87 5.58
N GLU A 27 13.92 17.96 6.11
CA GLU A 27 12.93 17.91 7.20
C GLU A 27 11.63 17.25 6.77
N LEU A 28 11.14 17.52 5.55
CA LEU A 28 9.98 16.86 4.97
C LEU A 28 10.23 15.35 4.84
N ASN A 29 11.36 14.94 4.26
CA ASN A 29 11.70 13.52 4.14
C ASN A 29 11.87 12.85 5.51
N THR A 30 12.46 13.54 6.48
CA THR A 30 12.57 13.02 7.87
C THR A 30 11.20 12.88 8.52
N THR A 31 10.29 13.83 8.27
CA THR A 31 8.92 13.79 8.79
C THR A 31 8.09 12.70 8.11
N LEU A 32 8.22 12.54 6.79
CA LEU A 32 7.58 11.48 6.02
C LEU A 32 8.09 10.10 6.45
N ASN A 33 9.40 9.93 6.55
CA ASN A 33 9.98 8.69 7.08
C ASN A 33 9.52 8.43 8.51
N ARG A 34 9.44 9.45 9.37
CA ARG A 34 8.90 9.28 10.73
C ARG A 34 7.41 8.95 10.72
N MET A 35 6.62 9.42 9.77
CA MET A 35 5.20 9.06 9.63
C MET A 35 5.04 7.63 9.12
N LEU A 36 5.88 7.22 8.16
CA LEU A 36 5.96 5.84 7.66
C LEU A 36 6.48 4.88 8.74
N ASP A 37 7.54 5.23 9.45
CA ASP A 37 8.09 4.46 10.58
C ASP A 37 7.11 4.43 11.79
N LYS A 38 6.22 5.43 11.91
CA LYS A 38 5.17 5.44 12.94
C LYS A 38 3.95 4.61 12.53
N GLU A 39 3.82 4.25 11.25
CA GLU A 39 3.00 3.13 10.79
C GLU A 39 3.71 1.77 10.99
N GLU A 40 5.01 1.76 11.33
CA GLU A 40 5.76 0.53 11.71
C GLU A 40 5.98 0.39 13.23
N GLN A 41 5.50 1.32 14.06
CA GLN A 41 5.50 1.21 15.54
C GLN A 41 4.13 1.30 16.20
N ASP A 42 3.06 1.43 15.41
CA ASP A 42 1.87 0.63 15.66
C ASP A 42 2.05 -0.66 14.85
N ASP A 43 2.83 -1.58 15.43
CA ASP A 43 2.70 -3.03 15.20
C ASP A 43 1.30 -3.48 15.70
N GLU A 44 0.25 -2.84 15.24
CA GLU A 44 -0.90 -3.55 14.70
C GLU A 44 -0.53 -3.87 13.25
N ALA A 45 0.57 -4.64 13.11
CA ALA A 45 0.57 -5.75 12.20
C ALA A 45 -0.72 -6.53 12.48
N GLU A 46 -1.82 -6.11 11.86
CA GLU A 46 -2.71 -7.06 11.27
C GLU A 46 -1.79 -7.84 10.36
N VAL A 47 -1.27 -8.92 10.93
CA VAL A 47 -0.43 -9.91 10.30
C VAL A 47 -1.14 -10.18 8.99
N ALA A 48 -0.70 -9.55 7.89
CA ALA A 48 -0.87 -10.14 6.58
C ALA A 48 -0.24 -11.50 6.83
N PRO A 49 -1.06 -12.58 6.91
CA PRO A 49 -0.54 -13.88 7.25
C PRO A 49 0.61 -14.08 6.31
N LYS A 50 1.80 -14.38 6.85
CA LYS A 50 2.94 -14.75 6.02
C LYS A 50 2.36 -15.61 4.92
N ARG A 51 2.44 -15.06 3.71
CA ARG A 51 1.83 -15.59 2.50
C ARG A 51 2.69 -16.77 2.07
N ASP A 52 2.69 -17.76 2.96
CA ASP A 52 3.52 -18.97 2.94
C ASP A 52 2.73 -20.12 2.31
N ILE A 53 1.42 -19.94 2.11
CA ILE A 53 0.54 -20.93 1.52
C ILE A 53 0.28 -20.51 0.08
N GLN A 54 0.90 -21.23 -0.86
CA GLN A 54 0.33 -21.31 -2.21
C GLN A 54 -1.11 -21.81 -2.05
N ALA A 55 -2.07 -20.89 -2.15
CA ALA A 55 -3.47 -21.22 -1.97
C ALA A 55 -3.91 -22.11 -3.13
N ASP A 56 -3.90 -23.43 -2.90
CA ASP A 56 -4.43 -24.37 -3.87
C ASP A 56 -5.90 -24.06 -4.16
N LYS A 57 -6.34 -24.35 -5.39
CA LYS A 57 -7.70 -24.09 -5.86
C LYS A 57 -8.77 -24.62 -4.91
N GLU A 58 -8.49 -25.73 -4.21
CA GLU A 58 -9.36 -26.31 -3.19
C GLU A 58 -9.49 -25.45 -1.93
N ALA A 59 -8.39 -24.86 -1.44
CA ALA A 59 -8.38 -23.97 -0.29
C ALA A 59 -9.20 -22.70 -0.58
N VAL A 60 -9.00 -22.10 -1.76
CA VAL A 60 -9.79 -20.94 -2.22
C VAL A 60 -11.28 -21.29 -2.32
N ARG A 61 -11.61 -22.45 -2.89
CA ARG A 61 -13.00 -22.92 -2.98
C ARG A 61 -13.63 -23.08 -1.61
N GLY A 62 -12.89 -23.63 -0.65
CA GLY A 62 -13.33 -23.77 0.74
C GLY A 62 -13.61 -22.42 1.40
N MET A 63 -12.70 -21.45 1.24
CA MET A 63 -12.85 -20.11 1.82
C MET A 63 -14.07 -19.37 1.22
N LEU A 64 -14.20 -19.33 -0.10
CA LEU A 64 -15.35 -18.71 -0.76
C LEU A 64 -16.68 -19.39 -0.38
N ALA A 65 -16.69 -20.72 -0.24
CA ALA A 65 -17.87 -21.45 0.23
C ALA A 65 -18.22 -21.12 1.68
N LYS A 66 -17.21 -21.00 2.55
CA LYS A 66 -17.39 -20.57 3.94
C LYS A 66 -17.98 -19.16 4.00
N GLN A 67 -17.50 -18.22 3.20
CA GLN A 67 -18.08 -16.88 3.14
C GLN A 67 -19.51 -16.87 2.59
N ALA A 68 -19.76 -17.61 1.51
CA ALA A 68 -21.12 -17.77 0.97
C ALA A 68 -22.10 -18.36 2.01
N SER A 69 -21.66 -19.35 2.80
CA SER A 69 -22.49 -19.96 3.87
C SER A 69 -22.85 -19.00 5.00
N LYS A 70 -22.08 -17.93 5.18
CA LYS A 70 -22.35 -16.87 6.15
C LYS A 70 -23.33 -15.81 5.63
N GLY A 71 -23.79 -15.96 4.39
CA GLY A 71 -24.66 -14.99 3.72
C GLY A 71 -23.90 -13.96 2.89
N LEU A 72 -22.57 -13.97 2.87
CA LEU A 72 -21.70 -13.04 2.12
C LEU A 72 -21.61 -13.39 0.63
N THR A 73 -22.68 -13.95 0.05
CA THR A 73 -22.68 -14.45 -1.33
C THR A 73 -22.57 -13.31 -2.36
N LYS A 74 -23.01 -12.10 -2.01
CA LYS A 74 -22.89 -10.92 -2.89
C LYS A 74 -21.44 -10.43 -2.94
N GLU A 75 -20.83 -10.33 -1.77
CA GLU A 75 -19.46 -9.90 -1.53
C GLU A 75 -18.48 -10.87 -2.21
N VAL A 76 -18.72 -12.18 -2.09
CA VAL A 76 -17.95 -13.21 -2.81
C VAL A 76 -18.05 -13.05 -4.34
N LYS A 77 -19.23 -12.72 -4.87
CA LYS A 77 -19.40 -12.49 -6.31
C LYS A 77 -18.72 -11.21 -6.78
N GLU A 78 -18.82 -10.14 -5.99
CA GLU A 78 -18.11 -8.89 -6.28
C GLU A 78 -16.60 -9.08 -6.21
N LEU A 79 -16.13 -9.88 -5.25
CA LEU A 79 -14.73 -10.23 -5.11
C LEU A 79 -14.23 -10.95 -6.36
N LEU A 80 -14.89 -12.01 -6.80
CA LEU A 80 -14.53 -12.71 -8.04
C LEU A 80 -14.48 -11.75 -9.25
N LYS A 81 -15.44 -10.81 -9.35
CA LYS A 81 -15.44 -9.80 -10.41
C LYS A 81 -14.27 -8.83 -10.32
N LYS A 82 -13.79 -8.46 -9.14
CA LYS A 82 -12.56 -7.66 -8.97
C LYS A 82 -11.34 -8.36 -9.54
N PHE A 83 -11.31 -9.69 -9.43
CA PHE A 83 -10.30 -10.55 -10.08
C PHE A 83 -10.65 -10.90 -11.54
N GLY A 84 -11.61 -10.19 -12.16
CA GLY A 84 -11.97 -10.37 -13.57
C GLY A 84 -12.72 -11.66 -13.90
N ALA A 85 -13.24 -12.38 -12.90
CA ALA A 85 -13.86 -13.68 -13.06
C ALA A 85 -15.31 -13.71 -12.54
N GLU A 86 -16.17 -14.54 -13.14
CA GLU A 86 -17.50 -14.81 -12.59
C GLU A 86 -17.53 -16.03 -11.67
N LYS A 87 -16.56 -16.93 -11.83
CA LYS A 87 -16.42 -18.18 -11.09
C LYS A 87 -14.95 -18.46 -10.84
N LEU A 88 -14.66 -19.17 -9.75
CA LEU A 88 -13.29 -19.53 -9.35
C LEU A 88 -12.51 -20.27 -10.46
N SER A 89 -13.18 -20.97 -11.36
CA SER A 89 -12.52 -21.63 -12.49
C SER A 89 -11.92 -20.67 -13.52
N ASP A 90 -12.40 -19.44 -13.57
CA ASP A 90 -11.98 -18.41 -14.53
C ASP A 90 -10.94 -17.46 -13.92
N VAL A 91 -10.64 -17.60 -12.62
CA VAL A 91 -9.59 -16.85 -11.92
C VAL A 91 -8.23 -17.44 -12.29
N ASN A 92 -7.24 -16.58 -12.57
CA ASN A 92 -5.87 -16.99 -12.82
C ASN A 92 -5.29 -17.65 -11.56
N PRO A 93 -4.63 -18.83 -11.66
CA PRO A 93 -3.96 -19.45 -10.52
C PRO A 93 -2.99 -18.52 -9.77
N ASP A 94 -2.36 -17.57 -10.44
CA ASP A 94 -1.47 -16.58 -9.81
C ASP A 94 -2.24 -15.67 -8.82
N ASP A 95 -3.54 -15.46 -9.05
CA ASP A 95 -4.40 -14.61 -8.21
C ASP A 95 -5.10 -15.40 -7.09
N TYR A 96 -4.90 -16.73 -6.99
CA TYR A 96 -5.57 -17.57 -6.00
C TYR A 96 -5.21 -17.20 -4.57
N GLU A 97 -3.96 -16.81 -4.36
CA GLU A 97 -3.48 -16.37 -3.06
C GLU A 97 -4.16 -15.06 -2.62
N ASP A 98 -4.16 -14.05 -3.50
CA ASP A 98 -4.83 -12.79 -3.24
C ASP A 98 -6.34 -12.95 -3.03
N LEU A 99 -6.97 -13.81 -3.82
CA LEU A 99 -8.39 -14.13 -3.69
C LEU A 99 -8.72 -14.83 -2.37
N TYR A 100 -7.87 -15.75 -1.92
CA TYR A 100 -8.02 -16.44 -0.64
C TYR A 100 -8.03 -15.45 0.53
N TYR A 101 -7.00 -14.60 0.61
CA TYR A 101 -6.89 -13.63 1.70
C TYR A 101 -7.98 -12.58 1.64
N SER A 102 -8.31 -12.08 0.45
CA SER A 102 -9.40 -11.12 0.31
C SER A 102 -10.75 -11.71 0.71
N ALA A 103 -10.97 -13.01 0.47
CA ALA A 103 -12.16 -13.70 0.93
C ALA A 103 -12.14 -13.94 2.43
N GLU A 104 -10.99 -14.25 3.03
CA GLU A 104 -10.83 -14.37 4.48
C GLU A 104 -11.18 -13.07 5.20
N SER A 105 -10.76 -11.92 4.65
CA SER A 105 -11.04 -10.59 5.18
C SER A 105 -12.52 -10.16 5.13
N LEU A 106 -13.38 -10.83 4.36
CA LEU A 106 -14.82 -10.49 4.29
C LEU A 106 -15.60 -10.78 5.58
N ASP A 107 -15.02 -11.55 6.49
CA ASP A 107 -15.62 -11.99 7.75
C ASP A 107 -15.12 -11.24 8.99
N LYS A 108 -14.19 -10.30 8.83
CA LYS A 108 -13.64 -9.50 9.92
C LYS A 108 -14.49 -8.26 10.19
#